data_AF-A0A8T7LJU1-F1
#
_entry.id   AF-A0A8T7LJU1-F1
#
_cell.length_a   1.000
_cell.length_b   1.000
_cell.length_c   1.000
_cell.angle_alpha   90.00
_cell.angle_beta   90.00
_cell.angle_gamma   90.00
#
_symmetry.space_group_name_H-M   'P 1'
#
loop_
_entity.id
_entity.type
_entity.pdbx_description
1 polymer ?
#
loop_
_entity_poly.entity_id
_entity_poly.type
_entity_poly.pdbx_seq_one_letter_code
_entity_poly.pdbx_strand_id
1 'polypeptide(L)'
;MLLYLLDRLFELILRNPLLFWACALANLVGFVWGAAVWYGPMLAASPVWAWIFIPDCPLAALLGTIALFGLRRAWRWPTFYALTAFACIHYGIWTIVFWLRQWAGAGVIEPFEAVLFVTHIGLLCEGVLVTTRIGDPGTAQRVAIISWFILALFVDYGLGYHPPLTSHVTFEFVLWLTVALTGSLSLALLVLPRRSARPAGMPATV
;
A
#
# COMPACT_ATOMS: atom_id res chain seq x y z
N MET A 1 -15.23 18.74 4.00
CA MET A 1 -15.96 17.74 4.80
C MET A 1 -15.27 16.38 4.80
N LEU A 2 -15.00 15.75 3.64
CA LEU A 2 -14.37 14.42 3.58
C LEU A 2 -12.99 14.32 4.27
N LEU A 3 -12.05 15.21 3.95
CA LEU A 3 -10.71 15.21 4.57
C LEU A 3 -10.76 15.33 6.10
N TYR A 4 -11.67 16.16 6.62
CA TYR A 4 -11.89 16.31 8.05
C TYR A 4 -12.37 15.01 8.70
N LEU A 5 -13.28 14.27 8.04
CA LEU A 5 -13.75 12.97 8.53
C LEU A 5 -12.65 11.92 8.54
N LEU A 6 -11.82 11.87 7.49
CA LEU A 6 -10.66 10.97 7.42
C LEU A 6 -9.66 11.27 8.53
N ASP A 7 -9.36 12.55 8.77
CA ASP A 7 -8.43 12.94 9.84
C ASP A 7 -8.96 12.55 11.22
N ARG A 8 -10.25 12.77 11.49
CA ARG A 8 -10.90 12.39 12.75
C ARG A 8 -10.93 10.87 12.94
N LEU A 9 -11.23 10.12 11.89
CA LEU A 9 -11.20 8.67 11.91
C LEU A 9 -9.78 8.16 12.19
N PHE A 10 -8.77 8.73 11.54
CA PHE A 10 -7.41 8.27 11.74
C PHE A 10 -6.89 8.60 13.14
N GLU A 11 -7.19 9.79 13.67
CA GLU A 11 -6.91 10.13 15.07
C GLU A 11 -7.59 9.17 16.04
N LEU A 12 -8.84 8.77 15.77
CA LEU A 12 -9.55 7.80 16.60
C LEU A 12 -8.81 6.45 16.63
N ILE A 13 -8.39 5.95 15.46
CA ILE A 13 -7.62 4.70 15.35
C ILE A 13 -6.28 4.81 16.11
N LEU A 14 -5.54 5.90 15.93
CA LEU A 14 -4.21 6.07 16.55
C LEU A 14 -4.28 6.24 18.07
N ARG A 15 -5.34 6.86 18.60
CA ARG A 15 -5.50 7.13 20.04
C ARG A 15 -6.18 5.99 20.79
N ASN A 16 -7.09 5.27 20.14
CA ASN A 16 -7.78 4.15 20.76
C ASN A 16 -6.86 2.91 20.73
N PRO A 17 -6.41 2.37 21.88
CA PRO A 17 -5.47 1.26 21.90
C PRO A 17 -6.03 -0.01 21.25
N LEU A 18 -7.34 -0.26 21.36
CA LEU A 18 -7.96 -1.44 20.76
C LEU A 18 -7.93 -1.36 19.23
N LEU A 19 -8.34 -0.23 18.65
CA LEU A 19 -8.33 -0.02 17.20
C LEU A 19 -6.91 -0.02 16.64
N PHE A 20 -5.99 0.66 17.32
CA PHE A 20 -4.57 0.68 16.96
C PHE A 20 -3.99 -0.73 16.87
N TRP A 21 -4.16 -1.52 17.94
CA TRP A 21 -3.61 -2.88 17.98
C TRP A 21 -4.33 -3.81 17.03
N ALA A 22 -5.64 -3.64 16.81
CA ALA A 22 -6.37 -4.40 15.80
C ALA A 22 -5.78 -4.18 14.40
N CYS A 23 -5.57 -2.92 13.98
CA CYS A 23 -4.94 -2.61 12.69
C CYS A 23 -3.51 -3.14 12.61
N ALA A 24 -2.68 -2.90 13.63
CA ALA A 24 -1.29 -3.33 13.64
C ALA A 24 -1.15 -4.87 13.59
N LEU A 25 -1.98 -5.60 14.33
CA LEU A 25 -1.97 -7.06 14.32
C LEU A 25 -2.54 -7.61 13.01
N ALA A 26 -3.60 -7.01 12.46
CA ALA A 26 -4.14 -7.42 11.16
C ALA A 26 -3.07 -7.28 10.06
N ASN A 27 -2.32 -6.18 10.04
CA ASN A 27 -1.22 -5.98 9.11
C ASN A 27 -0.07 -6.97 9.35
N LEU A 28 0.31 -7.22 10.61
CA LEU A 28 1.40 -8.15 10.92
C LEU A 28 1.04 -9.60 10.54
N VAL A 29 -0.20 -10.01 10.81
CA VAL A 29 -0.73 -11.31 10.36
C VAL A 29 -0.77 -11.37 8.84
N GLY A 30 -1.27 -10.31 8.18
CA GLY A 30 -1.29 -10.22 6.72
C GLY A 30 0.11 -10.30 6.11
N PHE A 31 1.10 -9.66 6.73
CA PHE A 31 2.51 -9.75 6.32
C PHE A 31 3.04 -11.18 6.47
N VAL A 32 2.95 -11.78 7.65
CA VAL A 32 3.51 -13.12 7.91
C VAL A 32 2.78 -14.18 7.08
N TRP A 33 1.45 -14.19 7.11
CA TRP A 33 0.64 -15.18 6.40
C TRP A 33 0.74 -15.00 4.89
N GLY A 34 0.64 -13.77 4.38
CA GLY A 34 0.77 -13.49 2.95
C GLY A 34 2.16 -13.85 2.43
N ALA A 35 3.22 -13.48 3.15
CA ALA A 35 4.60 -13.82 2.74
C ALA A 35 4.85 -15.33 2.80
N ALA A 36 4.37 -16.04 3.83
CA ALA A 36 4.63 -17.47 4.01
C ALA A 36 3.74 -18.36 3.14
N VAL A 37 2.44 -18.07 3.03
CA VAL A 37 1.47 -18.96 2.39
C VAL A 37 1.25 -18.61 0.92
N TRP A 38 1.09 -17.33 0.60
CA TRP A 38 0.83 -16.90 -0.79
C TRP A 38 2.13 -16.79 -1.59
N TYR A 39 3.14 -16.09 -1.05
CA TYR A 39 4.41 -15.87 -1.74
C TYR A 39 5.51 -16.90 -1.39
N GLY A 40 5.30 -17.76 -0.40
CA GLY A 40 6.34 -18.68 0.10
C GLY A 40 6.98 -19.55 -0.98
N PRO A 41 6.20 -20.28 -1.80
CA PRO A 41 6.74 -21.09 -2.89
C PRO A 41 7.55 -20.27 -3.90
N MET A 42 7.10 -19.05 -4.17
CA MET A 42 7.72 -18.14 -5.12
C MET A 42 9.04 -17.58 -4.58
N LEU A 43 9.08 -17.16 -3.32
CA LEU A 43 10.30 -16.72 -2.64
C LEU A 43 11.35 -17.84 -2.62
N ALA A 44 10.94 -19.07 -2.31
CA ALA A 44 11.84 -20.23 -2.30
C ALA A 44 12.43 -20.56 -3.68
N ALA A 45 11.67 -20.33 -4.75
CA ALA A 45 12.10 -20.57 -6.13
C ALA A 45 12.87 -19.39 -6.75
N SER A 46 12.96 -18.25 -6.06
CA SER A 46 13.49 -17.00 -6.61
C SER A 46 14.86 -16.63 -6.04
N PRO A 47 15.72 -15.95 -6.82
CA PRO A 47 16.98 -15.44 -6.31
C PRO A 47 16.75 -14.40 -5.20
N VAL A 48 17.66 -14.37 -4.22
CA VAL A 48 17.53 -13.55 -3.00
C VAL A 48 17.34 -12.05 -3.29
N TRP A 49 17.93 -11.53 -4.38
CA TRP A 49 17.76 -10.12 -4.74
C TRP A 49 16.30 -9.76 -5.07
N ALA A 50 15.50 -10.72 -5.56
CA ALA A 50 14.11 -10.49 -5.94
C ALA A 50 13.17 -10.44 -4.73
N TRP A 51 13.63 -10.89 -3.56
CA TRP A 51 12.81 -10.99 -2.35
C TRP A 51 12.32 -9.65 -1.81
N ILE A 52 12.92 -8.54 -2.21
CA ILE A 52 12.46 -7.20 -1.83
C ILE A 52 11.28 -6.71 -2.70
N PHE A 53 11.03 -7.36 -3.84
CA PHE A 53 9.96 -7.02 -4.79
C PHE A 53 8.81 -8.02 -4.73
N ILE A 54 9.11 -9.32 -4.62
CA ILE A 54 8.11 -10.41 -4.64
C ILE A 54 6.99 -10.26 -3.60
N PRO A 55 7.25 -9.93 -2.31
CA PRO A 55 6.20 -9.93 -1.30
C PRO A 55 5.42 -8.61 -1.33
N ASP A 56 4.76 -8.32 -2.45
CA ASP A 56 3.92 -7.15 -2.76
C ASP A 56 3.07 -6.62 -1.58
N CYS A 57 1.84 -7.13 -1.44
CA CYS A 57 0.92 -6.73 -0.39
C CYS A 57 1.40 -7.08 1.04
N PRO A 58 2.16 -8.16 1.30
CA PRO A 58 2.80 -8.35 2.61
C PRO A 58 3.74 -7.20 2.98
N LEU A 59 4.60 -6.76 2.06
CA LEU A 59 5.52 -5.65 2.28
C LEU A 59 4.74 -4.37 2.55
N ALA A 60 3.66 -4.10 1.80
CA ALA A 60 2.78 -2.97 2.06
C ALA A 60 2.17 -3.02 3.49
N ALA A 61 1.70 -4.18 3.94
CA ALA A 61 1.19 -4.36 5.30
C ALA A 61 2.28 -4.15 6.39
N LEU A 62 3.51 -4.59 6.13
CA LEU A 62 4.65 -4.31 7.01
C LEU A 62 4.95 -2.80 7.09
N LEU A 63 5.00 -2.12 5.94
CA LEU A 63 5.16 -0.67 5.86
C LEU A 63 4.02 0.07 6.58
N GLY A 64 2.79 -0.42 6.44
CA GLY A 64 1.60 0.04 7.15
C GLY A 64 1.75 -0.04 8.67
N THR A 65 2.15 -1.21 9.17
CA THR A 65 2.46 -1.44 10.59
C THR A 65 3.48 -0.43 11.12
N ILE A 66 4.61 -0.27 10.42
CA ILE A 66 5.67 0.66 10.82
C ILE A 66 5.15 2.11 10.79
N ALA A 67 4.34 2.47 9.78
CA ALA A 67 3.75 3.80 9.67
C ALA A 67 2.82 4.09 10.85
N LEU A 68 1.95 3.16 11.23
CA LEU A 68 1.07 3.30 12.41
C LEU A 68 1.88 3.61 13.67
N PHE A 69 2.95 2.85 13.92
CA PHE A 69 3.81 3.09 15.09
C PHE A 69 4.54 4.43 15.06
N GLY A 70 5.00 4.86 13.89
CA GLY A 70 5.62 6.17 13.73
C GLY A 70 4.62 7.32 13.93
N LEU A 71 3.42 7.18 13.37
CA LEU A 71 2.35 8.17 13.50
C LEU A 71 1.85 8.30 14.94
N ARG A 72 1.71 7.16 15.66
CA ARG A 72 1.36 7.17 17.09
C ARG A 72 2.42 7.85 17.95
N ARG A 73 3.70 7.81 17.54
CA ARG A 73 4.82 8.53 18.17
C ARG A 73 5.00 9.96 17.65
N ALA A 74 4.09 10.44 16.80
CA ALA A 74 4.15 11.75 16.15
C ALA A 74 5.46 11.99 15.36
N TRP A 75 6.05 10.93 14.79
CA TRP A 75 7.21 11.06 13.92
C TRP A 75 6.85 11.77 12.61
N ARG A 76 7.84 12.51 12.07
CA ARG A 76 7.69 13.24 10.80
C ARG A 76 8.54 12.55 9.74
N TRP A 77 7.97 11.55 9.08
CA TRP A 77 8.64 10.81 8.00
C TRP A 77 7.93 10.95 6.65
N PRO A 78 8.00 12.12 6.01
CA PRO A 78 7.20 12.39 4.82
C PRO A 78 7.36 11.38 3.70
N THR A 79 8.61 11.03 3.40
CA THR A 79 8.96 10.04 2.37
C THR A 79 8.43 8.66 2.71
N PHE A 80 8.58 8.24 3.97
CA PHE A 80 8.13 6.91 4.40
C PHE A 80 6.61 6.81 4.33
N TYR A 81 5.89 7.81 4.82
CA TYR A 81 4.42 7.83 4.74
C TYR A 81 3.92 7.92 3.30
N ALA A 82 4.62 8.64 2.42
CA ALA A 82 4.30 8.64 0.99
C ALA A 82 4.49 7.24 0.37
N LEU A 83 5.61 6.58 0.65
CA LEU A 83 5.89 5.21 0.20
C LEU A 83 4.82 4.23 0.71
N THR A 84 4.51 4.27 2.01
CA THR A 84 3.49 3.40 2.62
C THR A 84 2.13 3.63 1.99
N ALA A 85 1.68 4.89 1.86
CA ALA A 85 0.39 5.20 1.25
C ALA A 85 0.33 4.70 -0.20
N PHE A 86 1.40 4.92 -0.97
CA PHE A 86 1.49 4.43 -2.35
C PHE A 86 1.36 2.90 -2.39
N ALA A 87 2.15 2.17 -1.60
CA ALA A 87 2.13 0.71 -1.55
C ALA A 87 0.74 0.17 -1.16
N CYS A 88 0.17 0.66 -0.07
CA CYS A 88 -1.11 0.19 0.44
C CYS A 88 -2.26 0.46 -0.53
N ILE A 89 -2.28 1.63 -1.17
CA ILE A 89 -3.30 1.96 -2.18
C ILE A 89 -3.11 1.11 -3.44
N HIS A 90 -1.87 1.00 -3.94
CA HIS A 90 -1.55 0.25 -5.15
C HIS A 90 -1.97 -1.21 -5.03
N TYR A 91 -1.39 -1.92 -4.04
CA TYR A 91 -1.66 -3.33 -3.86
C TYR A 91 -3.06 -3.60 -3.31
N GLY A 92 -3.65 -2.67 -2.55
CA GLY A 92 -5.04 -2.75 -2.13
C GLY A 92 -6.00 -2.77 -3.32
N ILE A 93 -5.89 -1.80 -4.23
CA ILE A 93 -6.74 -1.75 -5.43
C ILE A 93 -6.44 -2.93 -6.35
N TRP A 94 -5.15 -3.26 -6.56
CA TRP A 94 -4.75 -4.37 -7.43
C TRP A 94 -5.45 -5.67 -7.01
N THR A 95 -5.37 -6.04 -5.73
CA THR A 95 -5.96 -7.29 -5.23
C THR A 95 -7.48 -7.28 -5.25
N ILE A 96 -8.11 -6.14 -4.94
CA ILE A 96 -9.57 -5.98 -5.02
C ILE A 96 -10.04 -6.22 -6.46
N VAL A 97 -9.39 -5.57 -7.44
CA VAL A 97 -9.76 -5.72 -8.85
C VAL A 97 -9.44 -7.11 -9.38
N PHE A 98 -8.32 -7.71 -8.95
CA PHE A 98 -7.95 -9.10 -9.26
C PHE A 98 -9.06 -10.08 -8.89
N TRP A 99 -9.52 -10.04 -7.63
CA TRP A 99 -10.54 -10.98 -7.16
C TRP A 99 -11.92 -10.70 -7.76
N LEU A 100 -12.29 -9.43 -7.95
CA LEU A 100 -13.53 -9.10 -8.67
C LEU A 100 -13.52 -9.67 -10.09
N ARG A 101 -12.38 -9.61 -10.79
CA ARG A 101 -12.22 -10.21 -12.12
C ARG A 101 -12.33 -11.73 -12.07
N GLN A 102 -11.71 -12.37 -11.08
CA GLN A 102 -11.83 -13.83 -10.90
C GLN A 102 -13.29 -14.24 -10.71
N TRP A 103 -14.02 -13.57 -9.81
CA TRP A 103 -15.41 -13.92 -9.48
C TRP A 103 -16.38 -13.62 -10.62
N ALA A 104 -16.14 -12.56 -11.39
CA ALA A 104 -16.94 -12.26 -12.58
C ALA A 104 -16.86 -13.37 -13.63
N GLY A 105 -15.73 -14.08 -13.73
CA GLY A 105 -15.56 -15.22 -14.63
C GLY A 105 -15.99 -16.56 -14.02
N ALA A 106 -15.60 -16.82 -12.77
CA ALA A 106 -15.82 -18.09 -12.10
C ALA A 106 -17.26 -18.28 -11.63
N GLY A 107 -17.96 -17.20 -11.29
CA GLY A 107 -19.32 -17.23 -10.71
C GLY A 107 -19.39 -17.77 -9.28
N VAL A 108 -18.24 -18.03 -8.64
CA VAL A 108 -18.12 -18.52 -7.27
C VAL A 108 -17.07 -17.71 -6.51
N ILE A 109 -17.22 -17.66 -5.19
CA ILE A 109 -16.31 -16.98 -4.26
C ILE A 109 -15.82 -18.02 -3.26
N GLU A 110 -14.53 -18.31 -3.27
CA GLU A 110 -13.94 -19.22 -2.29
C GLU A 110 -13.62 -18.48 -0.97
N PRO A 111 -13.73 -19.14 0.20
CA PRO A 111 -13.51 -18.48 1.49
C PRO A 111 -12.14 -17.82 1.62
N PHE A 112 -11.09 -18.44 1.07
CA PHE A 112 -9.74 -17.89 1.09
C PHE A 112 -9.62 -16.60 0.26
N GLU A 113 -10.26 -16.56 -0.91
CA GLU A 113 -10.31 -15.39 -1.79
C GLU A 113 -11.04 -14.23 -1.12
N ALA A 114 -12.15 -14.52 -0.44
CA ALA A 114 -12.92 -13.53 0.31
C ALA A 114 -12.08 -12.89 1.43
N VAL A 115 -11.28 -13.68 2.15
CA VAL A 115 -10.35 -13.15 3.17
C VAL A 115 -9.30 -12.24 2.54
N LEU A 116 -8.69 -12.65 1.42
CA LEU A 116 -7.74 -11.80 0.69
C LEU A 116 -8.42 -10.51 0.23
N PHE A 117 -9.60 -10.58 -0.36
CA PHE A 117 -10.34 -9.40 -0.79
C PHE A 117 -10.64 -8.42 0.36
N VAL A 118 -11.21 -8.90 1.46
CA VAL A 118 -11.60 -8.05 2.60
C VAL A 118 -10.38 -7.43 3.29
N THR A 119 -9.31 -8.20 3.48
CA THR A 119 -8.08 -7.68 4.09
C THR A 119 -7.44 -6.59 3.23
N HIS A 120 -7.56 -6.67 1.90
CA HIS A 120 -7.05 -5.63 0.98
C HIS A 120 -7.92 -4.38 0.91
N ILE A 121 -9.22 -4.47 1.23
CA ILE A 121 -10.03 -3.27 1.52
C ILE A 121 -9.47 -2.55 2.75
N GLY A 122 -9.12 -3.30 3.81
CA GLY A 122 -8.45 -2.75 4.98
C GLY A 122 -7.14 -2.05 4.63
N LEU A 123 -6.30 -2.70 3.83
CA LEU A 123 -5.03 -2.16 3.34
C LEU A 123 -5.23 -0.87 2.52
N LEU A 124 -6.17 -0.86 1.59
CA LEU A 124 -6.52 0.33 0.80
C LEU A 124 -6.98 1.49 1.70
N CYS A 125 -7.90 1.23 2.63
CA CYS A 125 -8.38 2.21 3.59
C CYS A 125 -7.23 2.78 4.42
N GLU A 126 -6.33 1.93 4.92
CA GLU A 126 -5.15 2.38 5.66
C GLU A 126 -4.26 3.28 4.80
N GLY A 127 -3.97 2.90 3.56
CA GLY A 127 -3.20 3.72 2.63
C GLY A 127 -3.82 5.10 2.42
N VAL A 128 -5.14 5.17 2.23
CA VAL A 128 -5.90 6.43 2.12
C VAL A 128 -5.78 7.26 3.39
N LEU A 129 -5.89 6.66 4.58
CA LEU A 129 -5.72 7.39 5.84
C LEU A 129 -4.29 7.93 6.00
N VAL A 130 -3.28 7.15 5.62
CA VAL A 130 -1.87 7.58 5.65
C VAL A 130 -1.62 8.78 4.72
N THR A 131 -2.38 8.94 3.62
CA THR A 131 -2.24 10.12 2.73
C THR A 131 -2.44 11.44 3.46
N THR A 132 -3.27 11.49 4.50
CA THR A 132 -3.52 12.74 5.24
C THR A 132 -2.32 13.16 6.10
N ARG A 133 -1.34 12.26 6.29
CA ARG A 133 -0.16 12.40 7.15
C ARG A 133 1.17 12.47 6.42
N ILE A 134 1.18 12.40 5.08
CA ILE A 134 2.41 12.40 4.24
C ILE A 134 3.32 13.60 4.47
N GLY A 135 2.85 14.76 4.95
CA GLY A 135 3.70 15.95 5.05
C GLY A 135 4.10 16.47 3.67
N ASP A 136 5.38 16.81 3.45
CA ASP A 136 5.90 17.26 2.15
C ASP A 136 7.22 16.54 1.77
N PRO A 137 7.17 15.40 1.07
CA PRO A 137 8.36 14.80 0.49
C PRO A 137 8.89 15.70 -0.63
N GLY A 138 10.20 15.91 -0.68
CA GLY A 138 10.83 16.65 -1.79
C GLY A 138 10.74 15.88 -3.11
N THR A 139 11.00 16.57 -4.23
CA THR A 139 10.86 15.97 -5.56
C THR A 139 11.77 14.76 -5.77
N ALA A 140 13.02 14.79 -5.29
CA ALA A 140 13.91 13.65 -5.40
C ALA A 140 13.34 12.41 -4.68
N GLN A 141 12.71 12.58 -3.51
CA GLN A 141 12.08 11.48 -2.80
C GLN A 141 10.82 10.96 -3.50
N ARG A 142 10.02 11.84 -4.11
CA ARG A 142 8.87 11.45 -4.93
C ARG A 142 9.31 10.62 -6.14
N VAL A 143 10.36 11.07 -6.84
CA VAL A 143 10.95 10.34 -7.96
C VAL A 143 11.49 8.99 -7.49
N ALA A 144 12.18 8.91 -6.35
CA ALA A 144 12.68 7.63 -5.83
C ALA A 144 11.55 6.62 -5.56
N ILE A 145 10.42 7.06 -4.99
CA ILE A 145 9.24 6.20 -4.78
C ILE A 145 8.69 5.72 -6.12
N ILE A 146 8.53 6.63 -7.09
CA ILE A 146 8.02 6.27 -8.43
C ILE A 146 8.94 5.27 -9.12
N SER A 147 10.26 5.52 -9.08
CA SER A 147 11.26 4.62 -9.65
C SER A 147 11.22 3.24 -9.01
N TRP A 148 10.98 3.15 -7.69
CA TRP A 148 10.80 1.87 -7.01
C TRP A 148 9.64 1.06 -7.60
N PHE A 149 8.46 1.67 -7.79
CA PHE A 149 7.29 0.96 -8.35
C PHE A 149 7.39 0.67 -9.84
N ILE A 150 8.12 1.49 -10.61
CA ILE A 150 8.45 1.17 -12.00
C ILE A 150 9.40 -0.03 -12.06
N LEU A 151 10.38 -0.09 -11.16
CA LEU A 151 11.29 -1.24 -11.06
C LEU A 151 10.54 -2.50 -10.62
N ALA A 152 9.65 -2.41 -9.63
CA ALA A 152 8.80 -3.52 -9.23
C ALA A 152 7.95 -4.03 -10.40
N LEU A 153 7.31 -3.13 -11.16
CA LEU A 153 6.55 -3.49 -12.37
C LEU A 153 7.41 -4.24 -13.40
N PHE A 154 8.67 -3.83 -13.59
CA PHE A 154 9.61 -4.54 -14.46
C PHE A 154 10.02 -5.91 -13.90
N VAL A 155 10.25 -6.02 -12.59
CA VAL A 155 10.57 -7.30 -11.95
C VAL A 155 9.41 -8.28 -12.07
N ASP A 156 8.18 -7.84 -11.82
CA ASP A 156 7.00 -8.70 -11.84
C ASP A 156 6.68 -9.17 -13.26
N TYR A 157 6.56 -8.23 -14.20
CA TYR A 157 6.01 -8.53 -15.53
C TYR A 157 7.08 -8.59 -16.63
N GLY A 158 8.23 -7.95 -16.43
CA GLY A 158 9.36 -8.01 -17.36
C GLY A 158 10.28 -9.21 -17.11
N LEU A 159 10.46 -9.60 -15.85
CA LEU A 159 11.28 -10.76 -15.45
C LEU A 159 10.45 -11.98 -15.02
N GLY A 160 9.13 -11.84 -14.91
CA GLY A 160 8.22 -12.95 -14.61
C GLY A 160 8.06 -13.27 -13.13
N TYR A 161 8.40 -12.34 -12.23
CA TYR A 161 8.18 -12.48 -10.78
C TYR A 161 6.82 -11.93 -10.33
N HIS A 162 5.79 -12.00 -11.15
CA HIS A 162 4.43 -11.57 -10.79
C HIS A 162 3.70 -12.57 -9.86
N PRO A 163 2.70 -12.12 -9.09
CA PRO A 163 1.89 -13.01 -8.25
C PRO A 163 1.20 -14.14 -9.04
N PRO A 164 0.87 -15.27 -8.39
CA PRO A 164 0.13 -16.36 -9.02
C PRO A 164 -1.19 -15.89 -9.64
N LEU A 165 -1.42 -16.30 -10.89
CA LEU A 165 -2.66 -15.99 -11.62
C LEU A 165 -3.73 -17.05 -11.36
N THR A 166 -4.99 -16.66 -11.49
CA THR A 166 -6.16 -17.55 -11.39
C THR A 166 -6.80 -17.79 -12.76
N SER A 167 -7.75 -18.71 -12.84
CA SER A 167 -8.34 -19.18 -14.11
C SER A 167 -8.97 -18.09 -14.98
N HIS A 168 -9.45 -16.98 -14.40
CA HIS A 168 -10.11 -15.90 -15.14
C HIS A 168 -9.36 -14.56 -15.10
N VAL A 169 -8.14 -14.57 -14.57
CA VAL A 169 -7.27 -13.39 -14.50
C VAL A 169 -6.04 -13.63 -15.38
N THR A 170 -6.03 -13.03 -16.58
CA THR A 170 -4.93 -13.22 -17.53
C THR A 170 -3.73 -12.35 -17.18
N PHE A 171 -2.56 -12.75 -17.68
CA PHE A 171 -1.33 -11.97 -17.56
C PHE A 171 -1.49 -10.55 -18.13
N GLU A 172 -2.11 -10.38 -19.32
CA GLU A 172 -2.26 -9.02 -19.88
C GLU A 172 -3.15 -8.15 -19.00
N PHE A 173 -4.18 -8.73 -18.38
CA PHE A 173 -5.07 -7.99 -17.49
C PHE A 173 -4.31 -7.42 -16.29
N VAL A 174 -3.54 -8.25 -15.57
CA VAL A 174 -2.80 -7.80 -14.38
C VAL A 174 -1.63 -6.89 -14.73
N LEU A 175 -0.97 -7.10 -15.88
CA LEU A 175 0.05 -6.19 -16.39
C LEU A 175 -0.53 -4.80 -16.59
N TRP A 176 -1.61 -4.67 -17.37
CA TRP A 176 -2.20 -3.37 -17.67
C TRP A 176 -2.85 -2.72 -16.45
N LEU A 177 -3.42 -3.51 -15.54
CA LEU A 177 -3.87 -3.02 -14.24
C LEU A 177 -2.71 -2.39 -13.45
N THR A 178 -1.56 -3.08 -13.39
CA THR A 178 -0.37 -2.60 -12.68
C THR A 178 0.20 -1.35 -13.35
N VAL A 179 0.28 -1.30 -14.68
CA VAL A 179 0.70 -0.11 -15.44
C VAL A 179 -0.21 1.08 -15.12
N ALA A 180 -1.53 0.89 -15.15
CA ALA A 180 -2.50 1.94 -14.87
C ALA A 180 -2.41 2.46 -13.43
N LEU A 181 -2.28 1.55 -12.45
CA LEU A 181 -2.14 1.91 -11.04
C LEU A 181 -0.81 2.63 -10.77
N THR A 182 0.31 2.10 -11.26
CA THR A 182 1.62 2.74 -11.12
C THR A 182 1.62 4.12 -11.78
N GLY A 183 1.09 4.26 -13.00
CA GLY A 183 1.02 5.54 -13.71
C GLY A 183 0.15 6.58 -12.98
N SER A 184 -1.06 6.19 -12.59
CA SER A 184 -2.02 7.09 -11.93
C SER A 184 -1.54 7.54 -10.54
N LEU A 185 -1.00 6.62 -9.73
CA LEU A 185 -0.46 6.96 -8.41
C LEU A 185 0.84 7.77 -8.51
N SER A 186 1.67 7.52 -9.52
CA SER A 186 2.85 8.35 -9.79
C SER A 186 2.47 9.78 -10.14
N LEU A 187 1.48 9.96 -11.01
CA LEU A 187 0.95 11.29 -11.33
C LEU A 187 0.41 11.96 -10.06
N ALA A 188 -0.43 11.28 -9.29
CA ALA A 188 -0.99 11.79 -8.04
C ALA A 188 0.10 12.21 -7.05
N LEU A 189 1.16 11.41 -6.90
CA LEU A 189 2.30 11.74 -6.04
C LEU A 189 3.08 12.96 -6.54
N LEU A 190 3.16 13.21 -7.85
CA LEU A 190 3.82 14.40 -8.38
C LEU A 190 2.98 15.67 -8.21
N VAL A 191 1.66 15.58 -8.33
CA VAL A 191 0.76 16.74 -8.16
C VAL A 191 0.39 17.04 -6.70
N LEU A 192 0.69 16.13 -5.77
CA LEU A 192 0.46 16.35 -4.33
C LEU A 192 1.10 17.69 -3.90
N PRO A 193 0.31 18.68 -3.43
CA PRO A 193 0.81 20.02 -3.15
C PRO A 193 1.98 20.01 -2.17
N ARG A 194 3.01 20.81 -2.47
CA ARG A 194 4.08 21.07 -1.51
C ARG A 194 3.51 21.89 -0.36
N ARG A 195 3.52 21.35 0.86
CA ARG A 195 3.12 22.09 2.04
C ARG A 195 4.32 22.94 2.46
N SER A 196 4.31 24.23 2.14
CA SER A 196 5.33 25.18 2.56
C SER A 196 5.60 25.00 4.06
N ALA A 197 6.86 24.75 4.42
CA ALA A 197 7.28 24.80 5.81
C ALA A 197 6.88 26.18 6.35
N ARG A 198 6.05 26.22 7.40
CA ARG A 198 5.76 27.47 8.11
C ARG A 198 7.13 28.01 8.57
N PRO A 199 7.53 29.25 8.21
CA PRO A 199 8.82 29.78 8.64
C PRO A 199 8.90 29.67 10.16
N ALA A 200 9.96 29.04 10.66
CA ALA A 200 10.26 29.03 12.09
C ALA A 200 10.50 30.49 12.51
N GLY A 201 9.53 31.11 13.20
CA GLY A 201 9.70 32.46 13.73
C GLY A 201 8.49 33.41 13.70
N MET A 202 7.32 33.03 13.16
CA MET A 202 6.13 33.87 13.33
C MET A 202 5.47 33.61 14.69
N PRO A 203 5.41 34.60 15.61
CA PRO A 203 4.66 34.46 16.85
C PRO A 203 3.19 34.18 16.54
N ALA A 204 2.56 33.35 17.38
CA ALA A 204 1.12 33.16 17.33
C ALA A 204 0.46 34.54 17.50
N THR A 205 -0.22 35.01 16.46
CA THR A 205 -1.14 36.13 16.60
C THR A 205 -2.24 35.70 17.57
N VAL A 206 -2.29 36.43 18.68
CA VAL A 206 -3.17 36.31 19.85
C VAL A 206 -4.63 36.10 19.45
#